data_AF-A0A918F1R4-F1
#
_entry.id   AF-A0A918F1R4-F1
#
_cell.length_a   1.000
_cell.length_b   1.000
_cell.length_c   1.000
_cell.angle_alpha   90.00
_cell.angle_beta   90.00
_cell.angle_gamma   90.00
#
_symmetry.space_group_name_H-M   'P 1'
#
loop_
_entity.id
_entity.type
_entity.pdbx_description
1 polymer ?
#
loop_
_entity_poly.entity_id
_entity_poly.type
_entity_poly.pdbx_seq_one_letter_code
_entity_poly.pdbx_strand_id
1 'polypeptide(L)'
;MRRFLASGLLALAGLLLGGVQAASAPFTIETRLLGKPLTSQQQATIREAAARVSQLVASPFAPVTLNLPADSCDDGLPRLKEKVQHFFVFVVVKSLGPDIYGNSAPCDLHDGSYLPIYGVIDLNSDGLDELSHADLLDTMIHEMLHALGVGTLWEPDERVSLSGDSDDKRLARKVAGQWTYTGEHALAAYRALGGQGKAIPLDPDAGHWAGGTVCSEILSGAAGDYTGRVNPVSRITLGALEDLGYKVNAGAADRYTLTPGRCPVQTDDAAGQPTPTKDSQVRTSDVYYASCAAARAAGVTPIRRGQPGYRAGLDGDGDGVACESH
;
A
#
# COMPACT_ATOMS: atom_id res chain seq x y z
N MET A 1 -81.18 22.98 -33.79
CA MET A 1 -80.55 23.23 -32.47
C MET A 1 -79.61 22.08 -32.13
N ARG A 2 -78.28 22.27 -32.22
CA ARG A 2 -77.27 21.44 -31.53
C ARG A 2 -76.09 22.35 -31.18
N ARG A 3 -75.89 22.63 -29.89
CA ARG A 3 -74.71 23.34 -29.39
C ARG A 3 -73.63 22.31 -29.08
N PHE A 4 -72.45 22.44 -29.67
CA PHE A 4 -71.28 21.68 -29.23
C PHE A 4 -70.71 22.36 -27.99
N LEU A 5 -70.55 21.59 -26.90
CA LEU A 5 -69.82 21.99 -25.71
C LEU A 5 -68.33 21.72 -25.95
N ALA A 6 -67.52 22.77 -25.98
CA ALA A 6 -66.07 22.65 -25.97
C ALA A 6 -65.59 22.64 -24.51
N SER A 7 -65.30 21.46 -23.97
CA SER A 7 -64.69 21.32 -22.65
C SER A 7 -63.22 21.73 -22.71
N GLY A 8 -62.88 22.89 -22.14
CA GLY A 8 -61.50 23.31 -21.98
C GLY A 8 -60.80 22.49 -20.89
N LEU A 9 -59.81 21.67 -21.26
CA LEU A 9 -58.88 21.09 -20.30
C LEU A 9 -57.93 22.18 -19.81
N LEU A 10 -57.96 22.50 -18.51
CA LEU A 10 -56.84 23.17 -17.85
C LEU A 10 -55.70 22.15 -17.72
N ALA A 11 -54.64 22.31 -18.52
CA ALA A 11 -53.38 21.64 -18.26
C ALA A 11 -52.67 22.36 -17.10
N LEU A 12 -52.68 21.77 -15.90
CA LEU A 12 -51.78 22.21 -14.84
C LEU A 12 -50.34 21.85 -15.24
N ALA A 13 -49.56 22.86 -15.63
CA ALA A 13 -48.13 22.73 -15.76
C ALA A 13 -47.51 22.60 -14.36
N GLY A 14 -47.38 21.37 -13.88
CA GLY A 14 -46.63 21.09 -12.65
C GLY A 14 -45.16 21.42 -12.85
N LEU A 15 -44.65 22.44 -12.14
CA LEU A 15 -43.22 22.63 -12.01
C LEU A 15 -42.63 21.41 -11.31
N LEU A 16 -41.91 20.58 -12.07
CA LEU A 16 -40.98 19.61 -11.52
C LEU A 16 -39.84 20.40 -10.85
N LEU A 17 -39.97 20.62 -9.55
CA LEU A 17 -38.86 20.98 -8.69
C LEU A 17 -37.88 19.81 -8.71
N GLY A 18 -36.95 19.83 -9.67
CA GLY A 18 -35.82 18.91 -9.71
C GLY A 18 -35.04 19.08 -8.42
N GLY A 19 -35.20 18.12 -7.50
CA GLY A 19 -34.46 18.13 -6.24
C GLY A 19 -32.98 18.16 -6.55
N VAL A 20 -32.29 19.21 -6.10
CA VAL A 20 -30.83 19.27 -6.14
C VAL A 20 -30.34 18.16 -5.21
N GLN A 21 -29.99 17.02 -5.79
CA GLN A 21 -29.42 15.90 -5.05
C GLN A 21 -28.10 16.40 -4.47
N ALA A 22 -28.05 16.57 -3.15
CA ALA A 22 -26.88 17.11 -2.48
C ALA A 22 -25.67 16.26 -2.84
N ALA A 23 -24.65 16.88 -3.44
CA ALA A 23 -23.41 16.19 -3.77
C ALA A 23 -22.87 15.56 -2.48
N SER A 24 -22.59 14.26 -2.51
CA SER A 24 -21.98 13.58 -1.37
C SER A 24 -20.64 14.24 -1.05
N ALA A 25 -20.34 14.37 0.24
CA ALA A 25 -19.03 14.86 0.66
C ALA A 25 -17.90 14.02 0.04
N PRO A 26 -16.78 14.63 -0.36
CA PRO A 26 -15.64 13.89 -0.90
C PRO A 26 -15.09 12.93 0.17
N PHE A 27 -14.45 11.86 -0.26
CA PHE A 27 -13.70 11.01 0.65
C PHE A 27 -12.56 11.79 1.30
N THR A 28 -12.35 11.58 2.60
CA THR A 28 -11.27 12.23 3.37
C THR A 28 -10.72 11.25 4.39
N ILE A 29 -9.39 11.24 4.55
CA ILE A 29 -8.67 10.53 5.60
C ILE A 29 -8.32 11.51 6.72
N GLU A 30 -8.85 11.29 7.92
CA GLU A 30 -8.38 11.96 9.15
C GLU A 30 -7.22 11.17 9.77
N THR A 31 -6.17 11.85 10.22
CA THR A 31 -5.01 11.24 10.88
C THR A 31 -5.00 11.55 12.38
N ARG A 32 -5.09 10.52 13.23
CA ARG A 32 -5.07 10.61 14.69
C ARG A 32 -3.71 10.18 15.22
N LEU A 33 -2.88 11.14 15.63
CA LEU A 33 -1.48 10.88 15.98
C LEU A 33 -1.34 10.41 17.44
N LEU A 34 -0.59 9.32 17.65
CA LEU A 34 -0.28 8.71 18.95
C LEU A 34 1.21 8.31 19.01
N GLY A 35 1.72 8.00 20.21
CA GLY A 35 3.11 7.54 20.40
C GLY A 35 4.14 8.68 20.50
N LYS A 36 5.35 8.46 19.95
CA LYS A 36 6.46 9.45 19.95
C LYS A 36 6.00 10.76 19.27
N PRO A 37 6.23 11.94 19.88
CA PRO A 37 5.86 13.21 19.27
C PRO A 37 6.56 13.45 17.93
N LEU A 38 5.76 13.81 16.91
CA LEU A 38 6.23 14.17 15.57
C LEU A 38 6.51 15.67 15.44
N THR A 39 7.54 16.04 14.70
CA THR A 39 7.81 17.43 14.30
C THR A 39 6.68 17.99 13.42
N SER A 40 6.54 19.32 13.38
CA SER A 40 5.54 19.98 12.54
C SER A 40 5.69 19.66 11.04
N GLN A 41 6.91 19.33 10.58
CA GLN A 41 7.19 18.92 9.21
C GLN A 41 6.71 17.48 8.94
N GLN A 42 7.09 16.52 9.78
CA GLN A 42 6.60 15.13 9.67
C GLN A 42 5.06 15.09 9.70
N GLN A 43 4.42 15.86 10.59
CA GLN A 43 2.96 15.99 10.63
C GLN A 43 2.36 16.63 9.36
N ALA A 44 3.09 17.53 8.68
CA ALA A 44 2.64 18.11 7.42
C ALA A 44 2.70 17.09 6.28
N THR A 45 3.79 16.31 6.20
CA THR A 45 3.94 15.21 5.24
C THR A 45 2.87 14.13 5.43
N ILE A 46 2.54 13.75 6.67
CA ILE A 46 1.44 12.81 6.95
C ILE A 46 0.09 13.35 6.46
N ARG A 47 -0.19 14.65 6.62
CA ARG A 47 -1.41 15.27 6.07
C ARG A 47 -1.40 15.37 4.55
N GLU A 48 -0.23 15.53 3.94
CA GLU A 48 -0.06 15.52 2.49
C GLU A 48 -0.35 14.13 1.90
N ALA A 49 0.17 13.06 2.51
CA ALA A 49 -0.17 11.68 2.17
C ALA A 49 -1.68 11.42 2.29
N ALA A 50 -2.29 11.83 3.42
CA ALA A 50 -3.73 11.70 3.63
C ALA A 50 -4.55 12.42 2.55
N ALA A 51 -4.15 13.63 2.15
CA ALA A 51 -4.79 14.37 1.07
C ALA A 51 -4.57 13.70 -0.31
N ARG A 52 -3.37 13.17 -0.58
CA ARG A 52 -3.01 12.47 -1.82
C ARG A 52 -3.83 11.20 -2.01
N VAL A 53 -4.00 10.38 -0.97
CA VAL A 53 -4.79 9.15 -0.99
C VAL A 53 -6.29 9.47 -1.01
N SER A 54 -6.74 10.49 -0.27
CA SER A 54 -8.15 10.95 -0.32
C SER A 54 -8.62 11.27 -1.74
N GLN A 55 -7.74 11.86 -2.58
CA GLN A 55 -8.06 12.20 -3.98
C GLN A 55 -8.21 10.99 -4.91
N LEU A 56 -7.74 9.80 -4.50
CA LEU A 56 -7.88 8.55 -5.26
C LEU A 56 -9.29 7.98 -5.16
N VAL A 57 -9.98 8.20 -4.03
CA VAL A 57 -11.27 7.58 -3.73
C VAL A 57 -12.41 8.53 -4.10
N ALA A 58 -13.29 8.06 -4.97
CA ALA A 58 -14.52 8.74 -5.37
C ALA A 58 -15.77 8.18 -4.67
N SER A 59 -15.65 7.09 -3.89
CA SER A 59 -16.71 6.61 -3.00
C SER A 59 -17.01 7.64 -1.90
N PRO A 60 -18.29 7.91 -1.58
CA PRO A 60 -18.62 8.52 -0.30
C PRO A 60 -18.32 7.55 0.85
N PHE A 61 -17.88 8.07 1.99
CA PHE A 61 -17.82 7.29 3.22
C PHE A 61 -19.24 7.04 3.78
N ALA A 62 -19.52 5.85 4.32
CA ALA A 62 -20.81 5.51 4.91
C ALA A 62 -20.84 5.90 6.40
N PRO A 63 -21.68 6.85 6.85
CA PRO A 63 -21.67 7.24 8.27
C PRO A 63 -22.05 6.10 9.22
N VAL A 64 -21.23 5.89 10.26
CA VAL A 64 -21.40 4.81 11.25
C VAL A 64 -21.18 5.35 12.66
N THR A 65 -21.72 4.67 13.68
CA THR A 65 -21.49 5.03 15.10
C THR A 65 -20.66 3.93 15.75
N LEU A 66 -19.45 4.27 16.17
CA LEU A 66 -18.57 3.35 16.90
C LEU A 66 -18.83 3.43 18.41
N ASN A 67 -18.73 2.29 19.09
CA ASN A 67 -18.87 2.18 20.54
C ASN A 67 -17.98 1.04 21.09
N LEU A 68 -16.71 1.10 20.71
CA LEU A 68 -15.71 0.07 20.99
C LEU A 68 -15.00 0.35 22.32
N PRO A 69 -14.50 -0.66 23.06
CA PRO A 69 -13.59 -0.44 24.18
C PRO A 69 -12.26 0.19 23.73
N ALA A 70 -11.37 0.47 24.69
CA ALA A 70 -9.96 0.70 24.33
C ALA A 70 -9.36 -0.61 23.79
N ASP A 71 -8.20 -0.51 23.13
CA ASP A 71 -7.39 -1.67 22.71
C ASP A 71 -8.13 -2.65 21.78
N SER A 72 -9.17 -2.18 21.06
CA SER A 72 -10.05 -3.05 20.24
C SER A 72 -9.47 -3.43 18.88
N CYS A 73 -8.41 -2.75 18.42
CA CYS A 73 -7.76 -3.00 17.14
C CYS A 73 -6.25 -3.24 17.31
N ASP A 74 -5.59 -2.42 18.13
CA ASP A 74 -4.20 -2.60 18.55
C ASP A 74 -4.03 -2.06 19.97
N ASP A 75 -3.01 -2.54 20.68
CA ASP A 75 -2.70 -2.20 22.06
C ASP A 75 -2.37 -0.70 22.20
N GLY A 76 -3.02 -0.03 23.16
CA GLY A 76 -2.84 1.39 23.45
C GLY A 76 -3.77 2.33 22.66
N LEU A 77 -4.64 1.80 21.79
CA LEU A 77 -5.64 2.61 21.08
C LEU A 77 -6.80 3.05 22.01
N PRO A 78 -7.25 4.32 21.92
CA PRO A 78 -8.25 4.86 22.83
C PRO A 78 -9.65 4.28 22.58
N ARG A 79 -10.49 4.30 23.62
CA ARG A 79 -11.91 3.96 23.50
C ARG A 79 -12.60 4.85 22.45
N LEU A 80 -13.24 4.22 21.46
CA LEU A 80 -14.04 4.91 20.45
C LEU A 80 -15.52 4.97 20.85
N LYS A 81 -16.09 6.19 20.93
CA LYS A 81 -17.53 6.40 21.17
C LYS A 81 -18.02 7.65 20.46
N GLU A 82 -18.16 7.56 19.14
CA GLU A 82 -18.43 8.71 18.27
C GLU A 82 -19.22 8.33 17.02
N LYS A 83 -19.79 9.34 16.35
CA LYS A 83 -20.35 9.19 15.01
C LYS A 83 -19.27 9.55 13.98
N VAL A 84 -18.82 8.55 13.24
CA VAL A 84 -17.82 8.65 12.18
C VAL A 84 -18.52 8.98 10.86
N GLN A 85 -17.96 9.92 10.09
CA GLN A 85 -18.53 10.38 8.81
C GLN A 85 -17.49 10.43 7.67
N HIS A 86 -16.28 9.95 7.95
CA HIS A 86 -15.10 9.95 7.10
C HIS A 86 -14.17 8.83 7.59
N PHE A 87 -13.31 8.32 6.71
CA PHE A 87 -12.31 7.34 7.11
C PHE A 87 -11.25 8.02 8.00
N PHE A 88 -10.75 7.30 8.99
CA PHE A 88 -9.63 7.79 9.80
C PHE A 88 -8.62 6.70 10.08
N VAL A 89 -7.37 7.10 10.31
CA VAL A 89 -6.28 6.22 10.72
C VAL A 89 -5.66 6.72 12.01
N PHE A 90 -5.40 5.80 12.94
CA PHE A 90 -4.46 6.07 14.01
C PHE A 90 -3.04 5.92 13.44
N VAL A 91 -2.22 6.97 13.55
CA VAL A 91 -0.79 6.89 13.24
C VAL A 91 -0.05 6.79 14.56
N VAL A 92 0.41 5.58 14.90
CA VAL A 92 1.06 5.26 16.16
C VAL A 92 2.57 5.23 15.93
N VAL A 93 3.29 6.19 16.50
CA VAL A 93 4.74 6.30 16.31
C VAL A 93 5.46 5.50 17.39
N LYS A 94 5.92 4.29 17.05
CA LYS A 94 6.57 3.32 17.96
C LYS A 94 7.77 2.65 17.29
N SER A 95 8.70 2.10 18.07
CA SER A 95 9.85 1.38 17.50
C SER A 95 9.37 0.04 16.93
N LEU A 96 9.72 -0.23 15.67
CA LEU A 96 9.42 -1.48 14.96
C LEU A 96 10.67 -2.32 14.68
N GLY A 97 11.84 -1.87 15.14
CA GLY A 97 13.14 -2.45 14.77
C GLY A 97 13.72 -1.84 13.49
N PRO A 98 14.91 -2.28 13.05
CA PRO A 98 15.68 -1.58 12.01
C PRO A 98 15.17 -1.76 10.57
N ASP A 99 14.37 -2.80 10.30
CA ASP A 99 14.07 -3.26 8.94
C ASP A 99 12.64 -2.95 8.46
N ILE A 100 11.83 -2.26 9.28
CA ILE A 100 10.41 -1.96 9.01
C ILE A 100 10.22 -0.44 8.99
N TYR A 101 9.69 0.14 7.91
CA TYR A 101 9.38 1.58 7.87
C TYR A 101 7.99 1.89 8.46
N GLY A 102 7.03 1.04 8.16
CA GLY A 102 5.71 1.06 8.76
C GLY A 102 5.03 -0.31 8.66
N ASN A 103 3.84 -0.39 9.24
CA ASN A 103 2.90 -1.50 9.06
C ASN A 103 1.48 -0.95 9.19
N SER A 104 0.53 -1.46 8.42
CA SER A 104 -0.84 -0.98 8.47
C SER A 104 -1.86 -2.04 8.12
N ALA A 105 -3.03 -1.92 8.75
CA ALA A 105 -4.22 -2.68 8.42
C ALA A 105 -5.48 -1.85 8.72
N PRO A 106 -6.63 -2.17 8.08
CA PRO A 106 -7.93 -1.74 8.59
C PRO A 106 -8.20 -2.37 9.96
N CYS A 107 -9.03 -1.73 10.76
CA CYS A 107 -9.43 -2.22 12.09
C CYS A 107 -10.80 -2.89 12.05
N ASP A 108 -11.80 -2.20 11.50
CA ASP A 108 -13.18 -2.65 11.36
C ASP A 108 -13.70 -2.37 9.95
N LEU A 109 -14.65 -3.18 9.49
CA LEU A 109 -15.25 -3.12 8.16
C LEU A 109 -16.74 -2.80 8.23
N HIS A 110 -17.25 -2.04 7.25
CA HIS A 110 -18.67 -1.74 7.11
C HIS A 110 -19.48 -2.97 6.71
N ASP A 111 -20.53 -3.30 7.46
CA ASP A 111 -21.49 -4.36 7.14
C ASP A 111 -21.94 -4.32 5.66
N GLY A 112 -21.88 -5.48 4.99
CA GLY A 112 -22.33 -5.70 3.61
C GLY A 112 -21.52 -5.05 2.49
N SER A 113 -20.73 -4.01 2.76
CA SER A 113 -19.79 -3.43 1.77
C SER A 113 -18.34 -3.87 2.00
N TYR A 114 -18.02 -4.28 3.22
CA TYR A 114 -16.70 -4.72 3.69
C TYR A 114 -15.56 -3.69 3.49
N LEU A 115 -15.91 -2.44 3.19
CA LEU A 115 -14.94 -1.36 3.11
C LEU A 115 -14.52 -0.91 4.53
N PRO A 116 -13.23 -0.65 4.79
CA PRO A 116 -12.72 -0.14 6.05
C PRO A 116 -13.44 1.10 6.61
N ILE A 117 -13.76 1.03 7.90
CA ILE A 117 -14.31 2.14 8.69
C ILE A 117 -13.19 3.04 9.20
N TYR A 118 -12.15 2.41 9.75
CA TYR A 118 -10.92 3.04 10.22
C TYR A 118 -9.77 2.03 10.18
N GLY A 119 -8.54 2.51 10.32
CA GLY A 119 -7.34 1.66 10.36
C GLY A 119 -6.30 2.13 11.37
N VAL A 120 -5.22 1.37 11.45
CA VAL A 120 -4.01 1.71 12.20
C VAL A 120 -2.81 1.72 11.25
N ILE A 121 -1.91 2.67 11.46
CA ILE A 121 -0.59 2.76 10.83
C ILE A 121 0.41 2.85 11.96
N ASP A 122 1.22 1.81 12.12
CA ASP A 122 2.41 1.87 12.93
C ASP A 122 3.51 2.53 12.10
N LEU A 123 3.94 3.73 12.49
CA LEU A 123 5.05 4.43 11.87
C LEU A 123 6.30 4.19 12.71
N ASN A 124 7.34 3.61 12.13
CA ASN A 124 8.55 3.33 12.89
C ASN A 124 9.17 4.62 13.43
N SER A 125 9.50 4.65 14.73
CA SER A 125 10.23 5.76 15.35
C SER A 125 11.71 5.79 15.01
N ASP A 126 12.25 4.67 14.55
CA ASP A 126 13.67 4.41 14.39
C ASP A 126 14.11 4.91 13.02
N GLY A 127 15.09 5.82 12.96
CA GLY A 127 15.48 6.50 11.71
C GLY A 127 14.47 7.53 11.17
N LEU A 128 13.30 7.70 11.79
CA LEU A 128 12.25 8.64 11.33
C LEU A 128 12.69 10.11 11.26
N ASP A 129 13.67 10.49 12.08
CA ASP A 129 14.25 11.84 12.08
C ASP A 129 15.33 12.03 10.99
N GLU A 130 15.73 10.94 10.32
CA GLU A 130 16.66 10.92 9.17
C GLU A 130 15.94 10.73 7.83
N LEU A 131 14.68 10.28 7.82
CA LEU A 131 13.89 10.13 6.60
C LEU A 131 13.69 11.47 5.89
N SER A 132 13.85 11.47 4.56
CA SER A 132 13.52 12.64 3.77
C SER A 132 11.99 12.83 3.69
N HIS A 133 11.56 14.05 3.33
CA HIS A 133 10.14 14.33 3.05
C HIS A 133 9.57 13.35 2.02
N ALA A 134 10.31 13.06 0.94
CA ALA A 134 9.85 12.12 -0.10
C ALA A 134 9.65 10.71 0.46
N ASP A 135 10.60 10.19 1.25
CA ASP A 135 10.50 8.83 1.81
C ASP A 135 9.32 8.72 2.77
N LEU A 136 9.17 9.68 3.69
CA LEU A 136 8.03 9.69 4.62
C LEU A 136 6.69 9.90 3.89
N LEU A 137 6.66 10.66 2.79
CA LEU A 137 5.46 10.84 1.97
C LEU A 137 5.05 9.52 1.33
N ASP A 138 6.00 8.82 0.71
CA ASP A 138 5.76 7.54 0.04
C ASP A 138 5.36 6.45 1.04
N THR A 139 6.07 6.30 2.17
CA THR A 139 5.69 5.39 3.26
C THR A 139 4.26 5.69 3.72
N MET A 140 3.91 6.94 4.02
CA MET A 140 2.56 7.25 4.50
C MET A 140 1.47 7.07 3.44
N ILE A 141 1.77 7.22 2.14
CA ILE A 141 0.84 6.86 1.05
C ILE A 141 0.64 5.35 0.99
N HIS A 142 1.73 4.57 1.03
CA HIS A 142 1.74 3.12 1.03
C HIS A 142 0.92 2.55 2.20
N GLU A 143 1.23 2.96 3.44
CA GLU A 143 0.50 2.51 4.63
C GLU A 143 -0.97 2.93 4.62
N MET A 144 -1.32 4.11 4.10
CA MET A 144 -2.73 4.50 3.97
C MET A 144 -3.50 3.69 2.92
N LEU A 145 -2.83 3.14 1.91
CA LEU A 145 -3.46 2.22 0.95
C LEU A 145 -3.69 0.83 1.59
N HIS A 146 -2.76 0.37 2.44
CA HIS A 146 -2.96 -0.82 3.29
C HIS A 146 -4.10 -0.62 4.31
N ALA A 147 -4.19 0.55 4.97
CA ALA A 147 -5.32 0.89 5.83
C ALA A 147 -6.69 0.87 5.10
N LEU A 148 -6.71 1.14 3.79
CA LEU A 148 -7.89 1.03 2.92
C LEU A 148 -8.12 -0.39 2.37
N GLY A 149 -7.34 -1.38 2.79
CA GLY A 149 -7.54 -2.79 2.46
C GLY A 149 -6.75 -3.33 1.27
N VAL A 150 -5.99 -2.48 0.56
CA VAL A 150 -5.14 -2.96 -0.54
C VAL A 150 -4.01 -3.79 0.07
N GLY A 151 -3.78 -5.02 -0.40
CA GLY A 151 -2.83 -5.96 0.21
C GLY A 151 -3.36 -6.68 1.45
N THR A 152 -4.14 -6.00 2.31
CA THR A 152 -4.58 -6.56 3.61
C THR A 152 -5.98 -7.18 3.62
N LEU A 153 -6.79 -6.97 2.56
CA LEU A 153 -8.14 -7.55 2.36
C LEU A 153 -8.23 -8.32 1.03
N TRP A 154 -7.11 -8.85 0.53
CA TRP A 154 -7.07 -9.59 -0.73
C TRP A 154 -7.31 -11.10 -0.56
N GLU A 155 -7.12 -11.61 0.64
CA GLU A 155 -7.42 -12.98 1.05
C GLU A 155 -8.66 -13.00 1.97
N PRO A 156 -9.30 -14.16 2.20
CA PRO A 156 -10.41 -14.26 3.13
C PRO A 156 -9.99 -13.80 4.52
N ASP A 157 -10.71 -12.80 5.03
CA ASP A 157 -10.41 -12.22 6.33
C ASP A 157 -11.18 -12.98 7.42
N GLU A 158 -10.48 -13.36 8.49
CA GLU A 158 -11.14 -13.93 9.69
C GLU A 158 -11.83 -12.86 10.53
N ARG A 159 -11.52 -11.57 10.29
CA ARG A 159 -12.25 -10.44 10.88
C ARG A 159 -13.68 -10.40 10.36
N VAL A 160 -14.61 -10.29 11.30
CA VAL A 160 -16.02 -10.03 11.02
C VAL A 160 -16.27 -8.52 10.98
N SER A 161 -17.20 -8.09 10.13
CA SER A 161 -17.79 -6.75 10.18
C SER A 161 -18.54 -6.52 11.51
N LEU A 162 -18.99 -5.28 11.76
CA LEU A 162 -19.65 -4.92 13.02
C LEU A 162 -20.95 -5.71 13.29
N SER A 163 -21.60 -6.26 12.24
CA SER A 163 -22.75 -7.17 12.35
C SER A 163 -22.39 -8.62 12.72
N GLY A 164 -21.12 -9.03 12.56
CA GLY A 164 -20.67 -10.41 12.66
C GLY A 164 -20.54 -11.16 11.33
N ASP A 165 -20.79 -10.51 10.19
CA ASP A 165 -20.63 -11.11 8.85
C ASP A 165 -19.18 -10.98 8.36
N SER A 166 -18.60 -12.00 7.72
CA SER A 166 -17.28 -11.94 7.08
C SER A 166 -17.36 -11.72 5.56
N ASP A 167 -16.26 -11.26 4.95
CA ASP A 167 -16.10 -11.21 3.49
C ASP A 167 -15.38 -12.48 3.01
N ASP A 168 -15.90 -13.14 1.98
CA ASP A 168 -15.30 -14.34 1.39
C ASP A 168 -14.51 -14.07 0.09
N LYS A 169 -14.28 -12.79 -0.25
CA LYS A 169 -13.40 -12.34 -1.34
C LYS A 169 -12.07 -13.08 -1.35
N ARG A 170 -11.67 -13.50 -2.56
CA ARG A 170 -10.40 -14.18 -2.86
C ARG A 170 -9.77 -13.54 -4.08
N LEU A 171 -9.19 -12.37 -3.87
CA LEU A 171 -8.51 -11.60 -4.92
C LEU A 171 -7.08 -12.12 -5.13
N ALA A 172 -6.37 -12.43 -4.05
CA ALA A 172 -5.09 -13.14 -4.06
C ALA A 172 -5.28 -14.67 -3.96
N ARG A 173 -4.41 -15.43 -4.63
CA ARG A 173 -4.26 -16.89 -4.47
C ARG A 173 -2.90 -17.40 -4.93
N LYS A 174 -2.47 -18.53 -4.39
CA LYS A 174 -1.25 -19.24 -4.80
C LYS A 174 -1.49 -20.07 -6.06
N VAL A 175 -0.69 -19.87 -7.10
CA VAL A 175 -0.72 -20.61 -8.37
C VAL A 175 0.69 -21.14 -8.65
N ALA A 176 0.83 -22.46 -8.80
CA ALA A 176 2.11 -23.14 -9.05
C ALA A 176 3.25 -22.76 -8.05
N GLY A 177 2.90 -22.46 -6.79
CA GLY A 177 3.85 -22.08 -5.75
C GLY A 177 4.06 -20.57 -5.58
N GLN A 178 3.59 -19.73 -6.51
CA GLN A 178 3.73 -18.27 -6.45
C GLN A 178 2.41 -17.60 -6.04
N TRP A 179 2.46 -16.53 -5.24
CA TRP A 179 1.27 -15.71 -4.97
C TRP A 179 0.92 -14.85 -6.18
N THR A 180 -0.38 -14.71 -6.43
CA THR A 180 -0.91 -14.00 -7.59
C THR A 180 -2.23 -13.31 -7.29
N TYR A 181 -2.40 -12.08 -7.78
CA TYR A 181 -3.62 -11.29 -7.72
C TYR A 181 -4.47 -11.45 -8.97
N THR A 182 -5.79 -11.56 -8.80
CA THR A 182 -6.73 -11.93 -9.85
C THR A 182 -8.03 -11.12 -9.88
N GLY A 183 -8.10 -10.01 -9.14
CA GLY A 183 -9.14 -8.99 -9.31
C GLY A 183 -9.18 -8.48 -10.76
N GLU A 184 -10.39 -8.19 -11.25
CA GLU A 184 -10.65 -7.87 -12.65
C GLU A 184 -10.04 -6.51 -13.02
N HIS A 185 -10.24 -5.52 -12.17
CA HIS A 185 -9.88 -4.13 -12.42
C HIS A 185 -8.36 -3.92 -12.38
N ALA A 186 -7.67 -4.41 -11.33
CA ALA A 186 -6.21 -4.30 -11.26
C ALA A 186 -5.53 -5.07 -12.40
N LEU A 187 -6.03 -6.28 -12.74
CA LEU A 187 -5.47 -7.09 -13.82
C LEU A 187 -5.68 -6.45 -15.20
N ALA A 188 -6.82 -5.79 -15.43
CA ALA A 188 -7.05 -5.00 -16.63
C ALA A 188 -6.09 -3.81 -16.72
N ALA A 189 -5.89 -3.08 -15.62
CA ALA A 189 -4.95 -1.96 -15.55
C ALA A 189 -3.49 -2.40 -15.77
N TYR A 190 -3.04 -3.47 -15.10
CA TYR A 190 -1.71 -4.07 -15.28
C TYR A 190 -1.43 -4.43 -16.75
N ARG A 191 -2.39 -5.06 -17.43
CA ARG A 191 -2.28 -5.37 -18.88
C ARG A 191 -2.24 -4.11 -19.74
N ALA A 192 -3.06 -3.11 -19.45
CA ALA A 192 -3.06 -1.83 -20.17
C ALA A 192 -1.73 -1.06 -20.03
N LEU A 193 -0.99 -1.30 -18.94
CA LEU A 193 0.33 -0.74 -18.69
C LEU A 193 1.49 -1.53 -19.35
N GLY A 194 1.20 -2.63 -20.06
CA GLY A 194 2.18 -3.49 -20.74
C GLY A 194 2.40 -4.86 -20.07
N GLY A 195 1.81 -5.08 -18.90
CA GLY A 195 1.91 -6.33 -18.15
C GLY A 195 1.34 -7.54 -18.88
N GLN A 196 1.90 -8.72 -18.60
CA GLN A 196 1.54 -9.98 -19.28
C GLN A 196 1.01 -11.03 -18.29
N GLY A 197 0.14 -11.92 -18.78
CA GLY A 197 -0.33 -13.08 -18.03
C GLY A 197 -1.82 -13.06 -17.64
N LYS A 198 -2.22 -14.05 -16.83
CA LYS A 198 -3.59 -14.26 -16.34
C LYS A 198 -3.85 -13.75 -14.92
N ALA A 199 -2.81 -13.26 -14.26
CA ALA A 199 -2.80 -12.76 -12.90
C ALA A 199 -1.59 -11.81 -12.74
N ILE A 200 -1.57 -10.99 -11.70
CA ILE A 200 -0.41 -10.17 -11.34
C ILE A 200 0.40 -10.94 -10.28
N PRO A 201 1.70 -11.21 -10.48
CA PRO A 201 2.57 -11.73 -9.42
C PRO A 201 2.59 -10.83 -8.17
N LEU A 202 2.54 -11.45 -7.00
CA LEU A 202 2.70 -10.82 -5.70
C LEU A 202 4.00 -11.26 -5.04
N ASP A 203 4.50 -10.46 -4.10
CA ASP A 203 5.61 -10.84 -3.23
C ASP A 203 5.19 -12.00 -2.28
N PRO A 204 6.13 -12.68 -1.61
CA PRO A 204 5.82 -13.88 -0.80
C PRO A 204 4.83 -13.67 0.35
N ASP A 205 4.66 -12.43 0.80
CA ASP A 205 3.70 -11.99 1.83
C ASP A 205 2.24 -11.92 1.34
N ALA A 206 2.00 -11.99 0.03
CA ALA A 206 0.71 -11.77 -0.63
C ALA A 206 0.05 -10.38 -0.42
N GLY A 207 0.71 -9.46 0.28
CA GLY A 207 0.25 -8.09 0.52
C GLY A 207 0.79 -7.08 -0.50
N HIS A 208 1.96 -7.35 -1.09
CA HIS A 208 2.60 -6.43 -2.04
C HIS A 208 2.62 -6.95 -3.48
N TRP A 209 2.59 -6.03 -4.44
CA TRP A 209 2.89 -6.33 -5.84
C TRP A 209 4.35 -6.78 -5.98
N ALA A 210 4.62 -7.87 -6.69
CA ALA A 210 5.98 -8.35 -6.84
C ALA A 210 6.90 -7.28 -7.47
N GLY A 211 7.94 -6.85 -6.77
CA GLY A 211 8.84 -5.78 -7.24
C GLY A 211 9.46 -6.06 -8.62
N GLY A 212 9.87 -7.30 -8.88
CA GLY A 212 10.37 -7.72 -10.20
C GLY A 212 9.33 -7.66 -11.33
N THR A 213 8.04 -7.54 -11.00
CA THR A 213 6.92 -7.40 -11.96
C THR A 213 6.53 -5.94 -12.17
N VAL A 214 6.41 -5.15 -11.08
CA VAL A 214 5.90 -3.78 -11.14
C VAL A 214 6.95 -2.70 -10.83
N CYS A 215 8.24 -3.03 -10.84
CA CYS A 215 9.35 -2.11 -10.53
C CYS A 215 9.10 -1.34 -9.22
N SER A 216 8.95 0.00 -9.29
CA SER A 216 8.82 0.89 -8.15
C SER A 216 7.37 1.35 -7.90
N GLU A 217 6.35 0.57 -8.30
CA GLU A 217 4.97 0.90 -7.94
C GLU A 217 4.85 1.04 -6.42
N ILE A 218 4.08 2.03 -5.94
CA ILE A 218 4.04 2.40 -4.52
C ILE A 218 3.77 1.22 -3.57
N LEU A 219 2.97 0.22 -3.97
CA LEU A 219 2.63 -0.97 -3.18
C LEU A 219 3.47 -2.22 -3.54
N SER A 220 4.71 -2.03 -4.00
CA SER A 220 5.66 -3.12 -4.20
C SER A 220 6.63 -3.23 -3.03
N GLY A 221 7.00 -4.47 -2.63
CA GLY A 221 7.94 -4.71 -1.54
C GLY A 221 9.39 -4.29 -1.84
N ALA A 222 9.65 -3.78 -3.04
CA ALA A 222 10.91 -3.23 -3.51
C ALA A 222 10.71 -1.85 -4.19
N ALA A 223 9.76 -1.06 -3.68
CA ALA A 223 9.59 0.34 -4.06
C ALA A 223 10.91 1.12 -3.87
N GLY A 224 11.20 2.05 -4.79
CA GLY A 224 12.46 2.81 -4.80
C GLY A 224 13.65 2.16 -5.51
N ASP A 225 13.80 0.83 -5.45
CA ASP A 225 15.03 0.12 -5.90
C ASP A 225 15.31 0.21 -7.40
N TYR A 226 14.27 0.24 -8.23
CA TYR A 226 14.39 0.08 -9.69
C TYR A 226 14.48 1.39 -10.49
N THR A 227 13.99 2.50 -9.95
CA THR A 227 13.80 3.75 -10.72
C THR A 227 14.39 5.01 -10.09
N GLY A 228 15.06 4.89 -8.93
CA GLY A 228 15.65 6.03 -8.24
C GLY A 228 14.61 6.87 -7.48
N ARG A 229 13.80 6.20 -6.63
CA ARG A 229 12.78 6.80 -5.77
C ARG A 229 11.60 7.50 -6.46
N VAL A 230 11.21 7.06 -7.67
CA VAL A 230 9.92 7.45 -8.24
C VAL A 230 8.92 6.33 -7.92
N ASN A 231 8.06 6.55 -6.92
CA ASN A 231 7.09 5.56 -6.45
C ASN A 231 5.65 5.94 -6.81
N PRO A 232 5.18 5.72 -8.05
CA PRO A 232 3.87 6.18 -8.50
C PRO A 232 2.73 5.37 -7.89
N VAL A 233 1.64 6.05 -7.52
CA VAL A 233 0.35 5.40 -7.28
C VAL A 233 -0.29 5.11 -8.63
N SER A 234 -0.08 3.89 -9.14
CA SER A 234 -0.46 3.55 -10.51
C SER A 234 -1.92 3.13 -10.64
N ARG A 235 -2.37 2.98 -11.90
CA ARG A 235 -3.69 2.42 -12.20
C ARG A 235 -3.88 0.97 -11.71
N ILE A 236 -2.81 0.23 -11.40
CA ILE A 236 -2.90 -1.13 -10.84
C ILE A 236 -3.51 -1.03 -9.43
N THR A 237 -2.95 -0.17 -8.60
CA THR A 237 -3.41 0.10 -7.23
C THR A 237 -4.81 0.71 -7.19
N LEU A 238 -5.16 1.62 -8.13
CA LEU A 238 -6.56 2.07 -8.25
C LEU A 238 -7.51 0.94 -8.66
N GLY A 239 -7.09 0.03 -9.55
CA GLY A 239 -7.89 -1.14 -9.90
C GLY A 239 -8.10 -2.07 -8.70
N ALA A 240 -7.09 -2.24 -7.84
CA ALA A 240 -7.23 -3.05 -6.63
C ALA A 240 -8.21 -2.43 -5.62
N LEU A 241 -8.31 -1.09 -5.55
CA LEU A 241 -9.37 -0.39 -4.82
C LEU A 241 -10.76 -0.65 -5.44
N GLU A 242 -10.88 -0.66 -6.77
CA GLU A 242 -12.13 -1.02 -7.46
C GLU A 242 -12.57 -2.47 -7.18
N ASP A 243 -11.63 -3.42 -7.21
CA ASP A 243 -11.86 -4.84 -6.92
C ASP A 243 -12.30 -5.09 -5.45
N LEU A 244 -11.85 -4.25 -4.51
CA LEU A 244 -12.37 -4.24 -3.13
C LEU A 244 -13.81 -3.69 -3.05
N GLY A 245 -14.19 -2.79 -3.94
CA GLY A 245 -15.53 -2.19 -4.01
C GLY A 245 -15.57 -0.66 -3.94
N TYR A 246 -14.41 0.00 -3.91
CA TYR A 246 -14.36 1.46 -4.00
C TYR A 246 -14.70 1.94 -5.42
N LYS A 247 -15.26 3.14 -5.51
CA LYS A 247 -15.20 3.95 -6.73
C LYS A 247 -13.93 4.80 -6.66
N VAL A 248 -13.19 4.88 -7.75
CA VAL A 248 -11.92 5.61 -7.79
C VAL A 248 -11.94 6.79 -8.78
N ASN A 249 -11.07 7.76 -8.53
CA ASN A 249 -10.76 8.84 -9.45
C ASN A 249 -9.61 8.41 -10.37
N ALA A 250 -9.93 7.79 -11.52
CA ALA A 250 -8.93 7.33 -12.49
C ALA A 250 -8.03 8.44 -13.08
N GLY A 251 -8.36 9.71 -12.85
CA GLY A 251 -7.53 10.88 -13.20
C GLY A 251 -6.48 11.24 -12.13
N ALA A 252 -6.58 10.70 -10.92
CA ALA A 252 -5.63 10.89 -9.82
C ALA A 252 -4.56 9.78 -9.72
N ALA A 253 -4.55 8.82 -10.65
CA ALA A 253 -3.43 7.89 -10.82
C ALA A 253 -2.21 8.61 -11.41
N ASP A 254 -1.03 8.31 -10.90
CA ASP A 254 0.23 8.82 -11.46
C ASP A 254 0.50 8.22 -12.84
N ARG A 255 1.29 8.95 -13.64
CA ARG A 255 1.73 8.44 -14.94
C ARG A 255 2.71 7.30 -14.72
N TYR A 256 2.30 6.11 -15.14
CA TYR A 256 3.11 4.92 -15.03
C TYR A 256 3.04 4.10 -16.33
N THR A 257 4.10 3.33 -16.59
CA THR A 257 4.18 2.35 -17.69
C THR A 257 5.14 1.25 -17.28
N LEU A 258 4.73 -0.01 -17.39
CA LEU A 258 5.64 -1.13 -17.22
C LEU A 258 6.57 -1.17 -18.43
N THR A 259 7.87 -1.29 -18.20
CA THR A 259 8.84 -1.48 -19.29
C THR A 259 9.36 -2.93 -19.22
N PRO A 260 8.84 -3.85 -20.06
CA PRO A 260 9.28 -5.23 -20.05
C PRO A 260 10.80 -5.35 -20.19
N GLY A 261 11.42 -6.12 -19.31
CA GLY A 261 12.87 -6.34 -19.28
C GLY A 261 13.72 -5.21 -18.66
N ARG A 262 13.12 -4.14 -18.13
CA ARG A 262 13.82 -3.20 -17.22
C ARG A 262 13.55 -3.47 -15.74
N CYS A 263 12.38 -4.02 -15.40
CA CYS A 263 12.20 -4.71 -14.12
C CYS A 263 12.85 -6.10 -14.26
N PRO A 264 13.94 -6.41 -13.53
CA PRO A 264 14.53 -7.73 -13.59
C PRO A 264 13.61 -8.72 -12.90
N VAL A 265 12.99 -9.59 -13.69
CA VAL A 265 12.36 -10.80 -13.16
C VAL A 265 13.49 -11.70 -12.66
N GLN A 266 13.61 -11.89 -11.35
CA GLN A 266 14.31 -13.07 -10.84
C GLN A 266 13.44 -14.28 -11.15
N THR A 267 13.74 -14.96 -12.25
CA THR A 267 13.14 -16.26 -12.56
C THR A 267 13.89 -17.33 -11.78
N ASP A 268 13.33 -17.74 -10.65
CA ASP A 268 13.70 -19.01 -10.03
C ASP A 268 13.27 -20.16 -10.95
N ASP A 269 14.22 -20.75 -11.69
CA ASP A 269 14.24 -22.19 -12.02
C ASP A 269 15.44 -22.58 -12.91
N ALA A 270 16.31 -23.46 -12.40
CA ALA A 270 16.95 -24.56 -13.15
C ALA A 270 17.95 -25.36 -12.28
N ALA A 271 17.50 -26.46 -11.66
CA ALA A 271 18.40 -27.44 -11.07
C ALA A 271 18.92 -28.42 -12.16
N GLY A 272 20.25 -28.50 -12.38
CA GLY A 272 20.86 -29.46 -13.31
C GLY A 272 22.32 -29.19 -13.69
N GLN A 273 23.27 -29.89 -13.07
CA GLN A 273 24.73 -29.92 -13.37
C GLN A 273 25.09 -30.92 -14.51
N PRO A 274 26.35 -31.00 -15.06
CA PRO A 274 27.62 -30.31 -14.71
C PRO A 274 28.52 -29.76 -15.88
N THR A 275 29.34 -28.73 -15.58
CA THR A 275 30.74 -28.37 -16.04
C THR A 275 31.30 -28.60 -17.49
N PRO A 276 32.45 -27.98 -17.89
CA PRO A 276 32.86 -26.56 -17.84
C PRO A 276 33.60 -26.04 -19.14
N THR A 277 33.74 -24.72 -19.35
CA THR A 277 35.01 -23.98 -19.71
C THR A 277 34.79 -22.54 -20.20
N LYS A 278 35.73 -21.64 -19.84
CA LYS A 278 36.19 -20.36 -20.47
C LYS A 278 35.29 -19.68 -21.54
N ASP A 279 35.10 -18.37 -21.60
CA ASP A 279 35.64 -17.16 -20.91
C ASP A 279 34.74 -15.98 -21.41
N SER A 280 34.46 -14.84 -20.75
CA SER A 280 35.02 -14.14 -19.57
C SER A 280 33.96 -13.24 -18.88
N GLN A 281 34.17 -12.89 -17.60
CA GLN A 281 34.09 -11.56 -16.93
C GLN A 281 32.92 -10.59 -17.26
N VAL A 282 32.20 -9.96 -16.30
CA VAL A 282 32.52 -9.62 -14.88
C VAL A 282 31.32 -9.89 -13.96
N ARG A 283 31.59 -10.36 -12.74
CA ARG A 283 30.62 -10.53 -11.64
C ARG A 283 30.73 -9.41 -10.61
N THR A 284 29.64 -9.07 -9.92
CA THR A 284 29.66 -8.26 -8.69
C THR A 284 29.35 -9.09 -7.43
N SER A 285 29.89 -10.31 -7.35
CA SER A 285 29.79 -11.21 -6.19
C SER A 285 31.12 -11.47 -5.46
N ASP A 286 32.25 -11.02 -6.02
CA ASP A 286 33.58 -11.53 -5.65
C ASP A 286 34.39 -10.54 -4.76
N VAL A 287 33.70 -9.65 -4.04
CA VAL A 287 34.32 -8.76 -3.05
C VAL A 287 34.55 -9.54 -1.75
N TYR A 288 35.81 -9.83 -1.43
CA TYR A 288 36.19 -10.55 -0.20
C TYR A 288 37.27 -9.79 0.57
N TYR A 289 36.98 -9.45 1.83
CA TYR A 289 37.97 -8.84 2.74
C TYR A 289 38.52 -9.86 3.73
N ALA A 290 39.85 -10.06 3.69
CA ALA A 290 40.54 -10.96 4.59
C ALA A 290 40.45 -10.50 6.07
N SER A 291 40.37 -9.20 6.32
CA SER A 291 40.19 -8.63 7.67
C SER A 291 39.56 -7.23 7.60
N CYS A 292 39.07 -6.73 8.74
CA CYS A 292 38.54 -5.37 8.85
C CYS A 292 39.58 -4.28 8.61
N ALA A 293 40.88 -4.57 8.77
CA ALA A 293 41.93 -3.65 8.37
C ALA A 293 41.99 -3.50 6.83
N ALA A 294 41.79 -4.59 6.07
CA ALA A 294 41.71 -4.54 4.61
C ALA A 294 40.44 -3.80 4.13
N ALA A 295 39.30 -4.05 4.78
CA ALA A 295 38.05 -3.34 4.48
C ALA A 295 38.15 -1.83 4.77
N ARG A 296 38.74 -1.43 5.91
CA ARG A 296 39.00 -0.02 6.25
C ARG A 296 40.00 0.64 5.29
N ALA A 297 41.06 -0.07 4.89
CA ALA A 297 42.02 0.44 3.90
C ALA A 297 41.39 0.62 2.50
N ALA A 298 40.34 -0.14 2.18
CA ALA A 298 39.52 0.04 0.97
C ALA A 298 38.42 1.12 1.12
N GLY A 299 38.20 1.67 2.31
CA GLY A 299 37.24 2.75 2.56
C GLY A 299 35.76 2.34 2.54
N VAL A 300 35.46 1.05 2.70
CA VAL A 300 34.08 0.49 2.53
C VAL A 300 33.36 0.16 3.83
N THR A 301 33.90 0.53 4.98
CA THR A 301 33.35 0.18 6.30
C THR A 301 32.53 1.31 6.92
N PRO A 302 31.46 1.01 7.69
CA PRO A 302 30.98 -0.32 8.07
C PRO A 302 30.26 -1.06 6.93
N ILE A 303 30.35 -2.39 6.90
CA ILE A 303 29.73 -3.23 5.86
C ILE A 303 28.53 -3.97 6.47
N ARG A 304 27.32 -3.77 5.94
CA ARG A 304 26.10 -4.40 6.45
C ARG A 304 25.82 -5.77 5.82
N ARG A 305 25.07 -6.62 6.51
CA ARG A 305 24.58 -7.91 6.00
C ARG A 305 23.87 -7.72 4.65
N GLY A 306 24.22 -8.55 3.67
CA GLY A 306 23.75 -8.43 2.29
C GLY A 306 24.58 -7.51 1.37
N GLN A 307 25.44 -6.64 1.92
CA GLN A 307 26.33 -5.80 1.10
C GLN A 307 27.56 -6.57 0.60
N PRO A 308 28.10 -6.26 -0.60
CA PRO A 308 29.32 -6.89 -1.11
C PRO A 308 30.51 -6.74 -0.16
N GLY A 309 31.13 -7.85 0.22
CA GLY A 309 32.23 -7.88 1.19
C GLY A 309 31.83 -8.21 2.63
N TYR A 310 30.53 -8.28 2.94
CA TYR A 310 30.06 -8.75 4.23
C TYR A 310 30.35 -10.24 4.41
N ARG A 311 30.86 -10.62 5.60
CA ARG A 311 30.93 -12.01 6.04
C ARG A 311 30.84 -12.06 7.56
N ALA A 312 30.14 -13.05 8.11
CA ALA A 312 29.98 -13.21 9.56
C ALA A 312 31.32 -13.22 10.33
N GLY A 313 32.42 -13.73 9.75
CA GLY A 313 33.75 -13.66 10.38
C GLY A 313 34.45 -12.29 10.33
N LEU A 314 33.75 -11.20 9.96
CA LEU A 314 34.16 -9.79 10.11
C LEU A 314 33.20 -9.02 11.04
N ASP A 315 32.11 -9.67 11.45
CA ASP A 315 31.02 -9.19 12.28
C ASP A 315 31.22 -9.87 13.65
N GLY A 316 31.84 -9.13 14.58
CA GLY A 316 32.51 -9.71 15.74
C GLY A 316 31.56 -10.11 16.87
N ASP A 317 30.45 -9.38 17.00
CA ASP A 317 29.37 -9.58 17.96
C ASP A 317 28.11 -10.18 17.30
N GLY A 318 28.00 -10.11 15.97
CA GLY A 318 26.98 -10.80 15.17
C GLY A 318 25.76 -9.96 14.82
N ASP A 319 25.80 -8.65 15.06
CA ASP A 319 24.67 -7.71 14.97
C ASP A 319 24.18 -7.48 13.52
N GLY A 320 25.02 -7.81 12.52
CA GLY A 320 24.75 -7.56 11.11
C GLY A 320 25.66 -6.49 10.46
N VAL A 321 26.58 -5.88 11.22
CA VAL A 321 27.42 -4.74 10.82
C VAL A 321 28.91 -5.09 10.96
N ALA A 322 29.46 -5.69 9.91
CA ALA A 322 30.87 -6.03 9.87
C ALA A 322 31.78 -4.79 9.88
N CYS A 323 32.87 -4.88 10.65
CA CYS A 323 33.97 -3.91 10.68
C CYS A 323 33.61 -2.48 11.11
N GLU A 324 32.69 -2.35 12.06
CA GLU A 324 32.42 -1.10 12.77
C GLU A 324 33.66 -0.50 13.46
N SER A 325 33.48 0.72 13.99
CA SER A 325 34.50 1.47 14.72
C SER A 325 34.07 1.66 16.17
N HIS A 326 34.54 0.78 17.05
CA HIS A 326 34.53 0.98 18.50
C HIS A 326 35.69 1.88 18.94
#